data_AF-A0A382TTH8-F1
#
_entry.id   AF-A0A382TTH8-F1
#
_cell.length_a   1.000
_cell.length_b   1.000
_cell.length_c   1.000
_cell.angle_alpha   90.00
_cell.angle_beta   90.00
_cell.angle_gamma   90.00
#
_symmetry.space_group_name_H-M   'P 1'
#
loop_
_entity.id
_entity.type
_entity.pdbx_description
1 polymer ?
#
loop_
_entity_poly.entity_id
_entity_poly.type
_entity_poly.pdbx_seq_one_letter_code
_entity_poly.pdbx_strand_id
1 'polypeptide(L)'
;MGIMKTILPLLLLIYSCSVQNIDKVYYNGIIWTGEPENPSATALVVGGEEILFVGEDSEALAMATVNTEKIDLRGHFVTPGLIDNHVHFMSGGFQLSSVNLRDVDNKAEFQERIAAHAVTLPEGVWMQGGDWDHELWGGSYPDKSWIDDVIPERPVFLGRLDGHMALANSKALELAGITANTMDPVGGIVIKDGNGNPTGILKDEAMGLVNRIIPDPTIDELDQAFDAAMDYALSLGITQVHDMGSWQSLETYKR
;
A
#
# COMPACT_ATOMS: atom_id res chain seq x y z
N MET A 1 57.56 -28.21 56.94
CA MET A 1 57.11 -28.36 55.54
C MET A 1 55.58 -28.42 55.56
N GLY A 2 54.92 -27.27 55.41
CA GLY A 2 53.47 -27.14 55.57
C GLY A 2 52.73 -27.47 54.26
N ILE A 3 51.71 -28.30 54.35
CA ILE A 3 50.88 -28.76 53.21
C ILE A 3 49.83 -27.69 52.93
N MET A 4 49.89 -27.08 51.75
CA MET A 4 48.90 -26.11 51.25
C MET A 4 47.72 -26.89 50.65
N LYS A 5 46.53 -26.80 51.27
CA LYS A 5 45.29 -27.37 50.72
C LYS A 5 44.65 -26.35 49.77
N THR A 6 44.75 -26.62 48.48
CA THR A 6 44.05 -25.85 47.44
C THR A 6 42.59 -26.29 47.41
N ILE A 7 41.66 -25.39 47.76
CA ILE A 7 40.22 -25.58 47.54
C ILE A 7 39.91 -25.02 46.16
N LEU A 8 39.49 -25.89 45.23
CA LEU A 8 39.03 -25.52 43.90
C LEU A 8 37.51 -25.30 43.95
N PRO A 9 36.95 -24.13 43.57
CA PRO A 9 35.51 -23.96 43.54
C PRO A 9 34.95 -24.65 42.28
N LEU A 10 33.94 -25.50 42.49
CA LEU A 10 33.16 -26.11 41.42
C LEU A 10 32.19 -25.07 40.88
N LEU A 11 32.48 -24.50 39.69
CA LEU A 11 31.57 -23.62 38.99
C LEU A 11 30.45 -24.47 38.35
N LEU A 12 29.24 -24.43 38.91
CA LEU A 12 28.05 -24.98 38.26
C LEU A 12 27.60 -23.99 37.18
N LEU A 13 27.82 -24.36 35.91
CA LEU A 13 27.19 -23.70 34.75
C LEU A 13 25.74 -24.18 34.67
N ILE A 14 24.81 -23.33 35.09
CA ILE A 14 23.37 -23.55 34.91
C ILE A 14 23.07 -23.12 33.47
N TYR A 15 23.06 -24.06 32.53
CA TYR A 15 22.46 -23.83 31.22
C TYR A 15 20.95 -23.74 31.43
N SER A 16 20.42 -22.52 31.43
CA SER A 16 18.99 -22.31 31.25
C SER A 16 18.65 -22.76 29.83
N CYS A 17 18.16 -24.00 29.68
CA CYS A 17 17.36 -24.34 28.51
C CYS A 17 16.14 -23.42 28.55
N SER A 18 16.16 -22.34 27.77
CA SER A 18 14.93 -21.65 27.41
C SER A 18 14.07 -22.70 26.70
N VAL A 19 12.97 -23.12 27.32
CA VAL A 19 11.98 -23.95 26.65
C VAL A 19 11.49 -23.12 25.46
N GLN A 20 11.86 -23.54 24.26
CA GLN A 20 11.43 -22.86 23.04
C GLN A 20 9.91 -23.01 22.97
N ASN A 21 9.20 -21.89 22.95
CA ASN A 21 7.75 -21.90 22.98
C ASN A 21 7.25 -22.38 21.62
N ILE A 22 6.52 -23.51 21.59
CA ILE A 22 5.98 -24.09 20.37
C ILE A 22 4.53 -23.63 20.24
N ASP A 23 4.31 -22.56 19.48
CA ASP A 23 3.00 -21.94 19.33
C ASP A 23 2.12 -22.72 18.38
N LYS A 24 2.64 -23.06 17.18
CA LYS A 24 1.88 -23.74 16.13
C LYS A 24 2.65 -24.88 15.49
N VAL A 25 1.93 -25.95 15.15
CA VAL A 25 2.40 -27.03 14.28
C VAL A 25 1.43 -27.14 13.12
N TYR A 26 1.91 -26.85 11.92
CA TYR A 26 1.18 -27.11 10.67
C TYR A 26 1.65 -28.45 10.12
N TYR A 27 0.74 -29.37 9.85
CA TYR A 27 1.07 -30.74 9.42
C TYR A 27 0.16 -31.19 8.28
N ASN A 28 0.50 -32.31 7.63
CA ASN A 28 -0.23 -32.89 6.50
C ASN A 28 -0.32 -31.90 5.32
N GLY A 29 0.79 -31.23 4.99
CA GLY A 29 0.90 -30.26 3.89
C GLY A 29 1.82 -30.71 2.75
N ILE A 30 1.88 -29.88 1.72
CA ILE A 30 2.91 -29.93 0.68
C ILE A 30 3.69 -28.62 0.79
N ILE A 31 4.79 -28.62 1.54
CA ILE A 31 5.53 -27.40 1.87
C ILE A 31 6.74 -27.30 0.97
N TRP A 32 6.80 -26.28 0.12
CA TRP A 32 8.02 -25.91 -0.61
C TRP A 32 8.85 -24.96 0.24
N THR A 33 10.11 -25.28 0.47
CA THR A 33 10.99 -24.52 1.38
C THR A 33 11.82 -23.45 0.67
N GLY A 34 12.00 -23.58 -0.65
CA GLY A 34 12.96 -22.80 -1.40
C GLY A 34 14.44 -23.21 -1.21
N GLU A 35 14.71 -24.22 -0.38
CA GLU A 35 16.06 -24.71 -0.14
C GLU A 35 16.41 -25.91 -1.04
N PRO A 36 17.49 -25.86 -1.84
CA PRO A 36 17.85 -26.96 -2.75
C PRO A 36 18.08 -28.31 -2.06
N GLU A 37 18.64 -28.30 -0.84
CA GLU A 37 19.00 -29.52 -0.10
C GLU A 37 17.79 -30.16 0.61
N ASN A 38 16.74 -29.39 0.86
CA ASN A 38 15.50 -29.87 1.47
C ASN A 38 14.28 -29.21 0.82
N PRO A 39 14.00 -29.49 -0.46
CA PRO A 39 13.07 -28.69 -1.27
C PRO A 39 11.59 -28.90 -0.92
N SER A 40 11.27 -29.92 -0.13
CA SER A 40 9.90 -30.29 0.21
C SER A 40 9.78 -30.85 1.63
N ALA A 41 8.73 -30.46 2.34
CA ALA A 41 8.38 -30.97 3.66
C ALA A 41 6.86 -31.21 3.78
N THR A 42 6.45 -31.91 4.84
CA THR A 42 5.02 -32.18 5.14
C THR A 42 4.51 -31.38 6.33
N ALA A 43 5.40 -30.94 7.22
CA ALA A 43 5.08 -30.11 8.36
C ALA A 43 6.09 -28.97 8.63
N LEU A 44 5.62 -27.93 9.32
CA LEU A 44 6.46 -26.87 9.89
C LEU A 44 5.99 -26.50 11.30
N VAL A 45 6.93 -26.08 12.14
CA VAL A 45 6.71 -25.68 13.54
C VAL A 45 7.08 -24.21 13.69
N VAL A 46 6.20 -23.44 14.31
CA VAL A 46 6.37 -21.99 14.54
C VAL A 46 6.41 -21.71 16.05
N GLY A 47 7.33 -20.83 16.44
CA GLY A 47 7.37 -20.21 17.77
C GLY A 47 7.69 -18.73 17.63
N GLY A 48 6.80 -17.86 18.13
CA GLY A 48 6.85 -16.43 17.88
C GLY A 48 6.83 -16.13 16.39
N GLU A 49 7.85 -15.40 15.92
CA GLU A 49 8.03 -15.00 14.53
C GLU A 49 9.02 -15.90 13.76
N GLU A 50 9.44 -17.02 14.37
CA GLU A 50 10.45 -17.91 13.81
C GLU A 50 9.87 -19.27 13.42
N ILE A 51 10.38 -19.81 12.31
CA ILE A 51 10.19 -21.22 11.96
C ILE A 51 11.24 -22.02 12.70
N LEU A 52 10.79 -22.89 13.61
CA LEU A 52 11.64 -23.69 14.48
C LEU A 52 12.03 -25.04 13.87
N PHE A 53 11.18 -25.56 12.99
CA PHE A 53 11.38 -26.84 12.32
C PHE A 53 10.59 -26.90 11.01
N VAL A 54 11.16 -27.55 10.00
CA VAL A 54 10.52 -27.88 8.72
C VAL A 54 10.95 -29.29 8.33
N GLY A 55 10.00 -30.19 8.12
CA GLY A 55 10.31 -31.59 7.87
C GLY A 55 9.07 -32.48 7.87
N GLU A 56 9.17 -33.64 8.50
CA GLU A 56 8.10 -34.64 8.48
C GLU A 56 7.03 -34.41 9.56
N ASP A 57 5.78 -34.74 9.24
CA ASP A 57 4.62 -34.69 10.14
C ASP A 57 4.90 -35.31 11.52
N SER A 58 5.53 -36.50 11.53
CA SER A 58 5.76 -37.25 12.76
C SER A 58 6.72 -36.55 13.72
N GLU A 59 7.76 -35.89 13.18
CA GLU A 59 8.75 -35.15 13.94
C GLU A 59 8.16 -33.84 14.47
N ALA A 60 7.47 -33.09 13.61
CA ALA A 60 6.81 -31.84 13.99
C ALA A 60 5.73 -32.06 15.06
N LEU A 61 4.91 -33.10 14.92
CA LEU A 61 3.86 -33.44 15.89
C LEU A 61 4.43 -33.92 17.23
N ALA A 62 5.62 -34.53 17.24
CA ALA A 62 6.32 -34.94 18.46
C ALA A 62 6.88 -33.74 19.25
N MET A 63 7.12 -32.59 18.60
CA MET A 63 7.54 -31.34 19.25
C MET A 63 6.39 -30.61 19.95
N ALA A 64 5.14 -30.92 19.61
CA ALA A 64 3.98 -30.21 20.15
C ALA A 64 3.84 -30.36 21.67
N THR A 65 3.52 -29.26 22.34
CA THR A 65 3.26 -29.20 23.78
C THR A 65 1.75 -29.10 24.06
N VAL A 66 1.37 -29.05 25.34
CA VAL A 66 -0.02 -28.87 25.75
C VAL A 66 -0.63 -27.53 25.27
N ASN A 67 0.19 -26.51 25.03
CA ASN A 67 -0.25 -25.19 24.59
C ASN A 67 -0.13 -24.99 23.06
N THR A 68 0.38 -25.99 22.34
CA THR A 68 0.62 -25.88 20.89
C THR A 68 -0.68 -26.05 20.12
N GLU A 69 -0.99 -25.08 19.27
CA GLU A 69 -2.06 -25.19 18.29
C GLU A 69 -1.62 -26.11 17.13
N LYS A 70 -2.43 -27.12 16.82
CA LYS A 70 -2.16 -28.07 15.73
C LYS A 70 -3.10 -27.78 14.56
N ILE A 71 -2.53 -27.51 13.39
CA ILE A 71 -3.25 -27.08 12.20
C ILE A 71 -3.04 -28.12 11.10
N ASP A 72 -4.10 -28.86 10.76
CA ASP A 72 -4.11 -29.80 9.65
C ASP A 72 -4.23 -29.04 8.32
N LEU A 73 -3.20 -29.10 7.48
CA LEU A 73 -3.13 -28.46 6.18
C LEU A 73 -3.91 -29.23 5.10
N ARG A 74 -4.39 -30.45 5.37
CA ARG A 74 -5.26 -31.24 4.47
C ARG A 74 -4.71 -31.41 3.04
N GLY A 75 -3.39 -31.53 2.93
CA GLY A 75 -2.67 -31.67 1.67
C GLY A 75 -2.54 -30.36 0.88
N HIS A 76 -2.88 -29.21 1.44
CA HIS A 76 -2.69 -27.92 0.78
C HIS A 76 -1.21 -27.57 0.63
N PHE A 77 -0.92 -26.77 -0.41
CA PHE A 77 0.42 -26.31 -0.71
C PHE A 77 0.80 -25.09 0.12
N VAL A 78 2.01 -25.08 0.65
CA VAL A 78 2.58 -23.96 1.42
C VAL A 78 3.86 -23.50 0.74
N THR A 79 4.02 -22.19 0.64
CA THR A 79 5.19 -21.51 0.07
C THR A 79 5.60 -20.39 1.02
N PRO A 80 6.87 -19.94 1.00
CA PRO A 80 7.23 -18.64 1.55
C PRO A 80 6.32 -17.56 0.98
N GLY A 81 5.99 -16.57 1.82
CA GLY A 81 5.27 -15.39 1.37
C GLY A 81 6.07 -14.64 0.30
N LEU A 82 5.36 -13.96 -0.60
CA LEU A 82 5.99 -13.27 -1.72
C LEU A 82 6.68 -12.00 -1.22
N ILE A 83 7.81 -11.68 -1.86
CA ILE A 83 8.59 -10.47 -1.60
C ILE A 83 8.58 -9.62 -2.87
N ASP A 84 8.01 -8.42 -2.78
CA ASP A 84 8.12 -7.44 -3.85
C ASP A 84 9.32 -6.53 -3.58
N ASN A 85 10.32 -6.56 -4.46
CA ASN A 85 11.60 -5.90 -4.24
C ASN A 85 11.65 -4.45 -4.79
N HIS A 86 10.57 -3.94 -5.37
CA HIS A 86 10.51 -2.56 -5.85
C HIS A 86 9.07 -2.06 -5.98
N VAL A 87 8.60 -1.32 -4.97
CA VAL A 87 7.26 -0.71 -4.97
C VAL A 87 7.30 0.76 -4.57
N HIS A 88 6.26 1.50 -4.95
CA HIS A 88 5.94 2.79 -4.35
C HIS A 88 4.74 2.60 -3.42
N PHE A 89 4.99 2.08 -2.22
CA PHE A 89 3.97 1.48 -1.36
C PHE A 89 2.94 2.50 -0.87
N MET A 90 3.39 3.64 -0.34
CA MET A 90 2.49 4.73 0.08
C MET A 90 1.68 5.29 -1.09
N SER A 91 2.30 5.45 -2.27
CA SER A 91 1.61 5.91 -3.47
C SER A 91 0.48 4.94 -3.87
N GLY A 92 0.77 3.63 -3.84
CA GLY A 92 -0.24 2.59 -4.04
C GLY A 92 -1.37 2.66 -3.02
N GLY A 93 -1.05 2.91 -1.74
CA GLY A 93 -2.02 3.12 -0.67
C GLY A 93 -2.98 4.29 -0.91
N PHE A 94 -2.44 5.45 -1.30
CA PHE A 94 -3.26 6.60 -1.69
C PHE A 94 -4.13 6.29 -2.91
N GLN A 95 -3.59 5.56 -3.89
CA GLN A 95 -4.35 5.16 -5.07
C GLN A 95 -5.51 4.21 -4.73
N LEU A 96 -5.29 3.24 -3.86
CA LEU A 96 -6.32 2.31 -3.37
C LEU A 96 -7.41 3.02 -2.56
N SER A 97 -7.05 4.11 -1.88
CA SER A 97 -7.97 4.94 -1.10
C SER A 97 -8.69 6.02 -1.93
N SER A 98 -8.33 6.17 -3.21
CA SER A 98 -8.90 7.18 -4.10
C SER A 98 -10.16 6.68 -4.83
N VAL A 99 -10.91 7.61 -5.43
CA VAL A 99 -11.98 7.25 -6.37
C VAL A 99 -11.40 6.42 -7.53
N ASN A 100 -12.00 5.27 -7.82
CA ASN A 100 -11.59 4.45 -8.96
C ASN A 100 -12.35 4.88 -10.22
N LEU A 101 -11.65 5.44 -11.20
CA LEU A 101 -12.21 5.85 -12.49
C LEU A 101 -11.57 5.11 -13.68
N ARG A 102 -10.75 4.08 -13.43
CA ARG A 102 -9.94 3.42 -14.46
C ARG A 102 -10.76 2.73 -15.56
N ASP A 103 -11.94 2.25 -15.20
CA ASP A 103 -12.86 1.48 -16.04
C ASP A 103 -14.10 2.29 -16.47
N VAL A 104 -14.16 3.57 -16.11
CA VAL A 104 -15.30 4.43 -16.43
C VAL A 104 -15.27 4.83 -17.90
N ASP A 105 -16.38 4.61 -18.61
CA ASP A 105 -16.50 4.83 -20.05
C ASP A 105 -17.54 5.90 -20.44
N ASN A 106 -18.09 6.63 -19.47
CA ASN A 106 -19.09 7.67 -19.71
C ASN A 106 -19.16 8.73 -18.60
N LYS A 107 -19.73 9.91 -18.95
CA LYS A 107 -19.90 11.05 -18.02
C LYS A 107 -20.76 10.73 -16.80
N ALA A 108 -21.85 9.99 -16.97
CA ALA A 108 -22.81 9.76 -15.90
C ALA A 108 -22.20 8.92 -14.78
N GLU A 109 -21.50 7.84 -15.14
CA GLU A 109 -20.80 7.01 -14.17
C GLU A 109 -19.60 7.73 -13.53
N PHE A 110 -18.87 8.54 -14.31
CA PHE A 110 -17.82 9.40 -13.76
C PHE A 110 -18.39 10.28 -12.63
N GLN A 111 -19.52 10.94 -12.90
CA GLN A 111 -20.20 11.81 -11.94
C GLN A 111 -20.72 11.05 -10.72
N GLU A 112 -21.29 9.86 -10.93
CA GLU A 112 -21.79 9.01 -9.86
C GLU A 112 -20.67 8.58 -8.91
N ARG A 113 -19.55 8.06 -9.43
CA ARG A 113 -18.42 7.61 -8.61
C ARG A 113 -17.77 8.78 -7.86
N ILE A 114 -17.66 9.95 -8.49
CA ILE A 114 -17.18 11.17 -7.85
C ILE A 114 -18.09 11.59 -6.69
N ALA A 115 -19.40 11.67 -6.92
CA ALA A 115 -20.35 12.04 -5.88
C ALA A 115 -20.35 11.03 -4.71
N ALA A 116 -20.29 9.74 -5.02
CA ALA A 116 -20.23 8.67 -4.02
C ALA A 116 -18.93 8.72 -3.21
N HIS A 117 -17.78 8.94 -3.83
CA HIS A 117 -16.51 9.05 -3.11
C HIS A 117 -16.43 10.35 -2.29
N ALA A 118 -17.02 11.45 -2.76
CA ALA A 118 -17.02 12.71 -2.02
C ALA A 118 -17.69 12.61 -0.64
N VAL A 119 -18.67 11.71 -0.45
CA VAL A 119 -19.33 11.52 0.85
C VAL A 119 -18.47 10.75 1.85
N THR A 120 -17.44 10.04 1.38
CA THR A 120 -16.50 9.31 2.25
C THR A 120 -15.33 10.17 2.70
N LEU A 121 -15.11 11.31 2.05
CA LEU A 121 -13.99 12.21 2.35
C LEU A 121 -14.34 13.20 3.47
N PRO A 122 -13.47 13.41 4.47
CA PRO A 122 -13.64 14.46 5.48
C PRO A 122 -13.80 15.85 4.85
N GLU A 123 -14.43 16.78 5.57
CA GLU A 123 -14.54 18.17 5.13
C GLU A 123 -13.15 18.81 4.96
N GLY A 124 -12.95 19.61 3.91
CA GLY A 124 -11.69 20.30 3.64
C GLY A 124 -10.59 19.46 2.95
N VAL A 125 -10.74 18.14 2.87
CA VAL A 125 -9.81 17.25 2.16
C VAL A 125 -9.96 17.38 0.64
N TRP A 126 -8.84 17.40 -0.08
CA TRP A 126 -8.83 17.38 -1.54
C TRP A 126 -9.17 15.99 -2.07
N MET A 127 -9.98 15.90 -3.12
CA MET A 127 -10.11 14.64 -3.85
C MET A 127 -8.99 14.53 -4.89
N GLN A 128 -8.17 13.49 -4.76
CA GLN A 128 -7.00 13.23 -5.60
C GLN A 128 -7.06 11.79 -6.16
N GLY A 129 -6.14 11.44 -7.06
CA GLY A 129 -6.10 10.11 -7.71
C GLY A 129 -7.03 10.04 -8.93
N GLY A 130 -7.89 9.02 -9.00
CA GLY A 130 -8.84 8.85 -10.11
C GLY A 130 -8.36 7.94 -11.22
N ASP A 131 -7.17 8.20 -11.77
CA ASP A 131 -6.55 7.47 -12.89
C ASP A 131 -7.52 7.19 -14.05
N TRP A 132 -8.25 8.23 -14.46
CA TRP A 132 -9.24 8.15 -15.53
C TRP A 132 -8.59 8.00 -16.91
N ASP A 133 -9.33 7.47 -17.89
CA ASP A 133 -8.88 7.37 -19.28
C ASP A 133 -9.96 7.80 -20.28
N HIS A 134 -9.72 8.92 -20.97
CA HIS A 134 -10.66 9.48 -21.94
C HIS A 134 -10.82 8.65 -23.22
N GLU A 135 -9.89 7.74 -23.50
CA GLU A 135 -10.02 6.82 -24.64
C GLU A 135 -11.22 5.88 -24.47
N LEU A 136 -11.63 5.58 -23.22
CA LEU A 136 -12.79 4.74 -22.93
C LEU A 136 -14.12 5.37 -23.34
N TRP A 137 -14.21 6.71 -23.37
CA TRP A 137 -15.42 7.45 -23.77
C TRP A 137 -15.27 8.19 -25.09
N GLY A 138 -14.40 7.71 -25.98
CA GLY A 138 -14.28 8.22 -27.36
C GLY A 138 -13.26 9.34 -27.55
N GLY A 139 -12.27 9.46 -26.68
CA GLY A 139 -11.07 10.28 -26.89
C GLY A 139 -11.24 11.78 -26.62
N SER A 140 -12.44 12.22 -26.20
CA SER A 140 -12.66 13.62 -25.82
C SER A 140 -12.25 13.86 -24.37
N TYR A 141 -11.47 14.91 -24.12
CA TYR A 141 -11.12 15.26 -22.74
C TYR A 141 -12.37 15.66 -21.93
N PRO A 142 -12.44 15.25 -20.64
CA PRO A 142 -13.47 15.77 -19.74
C PRO A 142 -13.24 17.27 -19.48
N ASP A 143 -14.28 17.96 -19.05
CA ASP A 143 -14.23 19.36 -18.62
C ASP A 143 -14.53 19.43 -17.12
N LYS A 144 -14.02 20.46 -16.44
CA LYS A 144 -14.25 20.73 -15.01
C LYS A 144 -15.72 20.69 -14.61
N SER A 145 -16.63 21.03 -15.52
CA SER A 145 -18.08 20.92 -15.34
C SER A 145 -18.54 19.51 -14.98
N TRP A 146 -17.83 18.46 -15.41
CA TRP A 146 -18.15 17.08 -15.02
C TRP A 146 -18.08 16.92 -13.50
N ILE A 147 -17.16 17.61 -12.84
CA ILE A 147 -17.03 17.59 -11.37
C ILE A 147 -17.90 18.69 -10.75
N ASP A 148 -17.89 19.90 -11.30
CA ASP A 148 -18.63 21.05 -10.74
C ASP A 148 -20.15 20.80 -10.68
N ASP A 149 -20.71 20.04 -11.62
CA ASP A 149 -22.14 19.68 -11.66
C ASP A 149 -22.57 18.85 -10.43
N VAL A 150 -21.64 18.18 -9.73
CA VAL A 150 -21.95 17.26 -8.61
C VAL A 150 -21.29 17.64 -7.28
N ILE A 151 -20.08 18.18 -7.28
CA ILE A 151 -19.34 18.56 -6.07
C ILE A 151 -18.58 19.90 -6.21
N PRO A 152 -19.29 21.03 -6.40
CA PRO A 152 -18.66 22.31 -6.78
C PRO A 152 -17.74 22.92 -5.72
N GLU A 153 -18.02 22.68 -4.43
CA GLU A 153 -17.33 23.35 -3.32
C GLU A 153 -16.04 22.65 -2.86
N ARG A 154 -15.86 21.37 -3.21
CA ARG A 154 -14.68 20.60 -2.82
C ARG A 154 -13.59 20.77 -3.89
N PRO A 155 -12.32 21.05 -3.53
CA PRO A 155 -11.25 21.05 -4.50
C PRO A 155 -10.94 19.62 -4.95
N VAL A 156 -10.86 19.43 -6.27
CA VAL A 156 -10.67 18.13 -6.92
C VAL A 156 -9.56 18.23 -7.96
N PHE A 157 -8.61 17.31 -7.91
CA PHE A 157 -7.51 17.22 -8.87
C PHE A 157 -7.19 15.77 -9.22
N LEU A 158 -7.69 15.29 -10.35
CA LEU A 158 -7.69 13.87 -10.71
C LEU A 158 -6.71 13.58 -11.84
N GLY A 159 -5.74 12.70 -11.60
CA GLY A 159 -4.77 12.26 -12.58
C GLY A 159 -5.40 11.42 -13.69
N ARG A 160 -4.87 11.58 -14.90
CA ARG A 160 -5.09 10.64 -16.00
C ARG A 160 -4.23 9.40 -15.77
N LEU A 161 -4.71 8.25 -16.22
CA LEU A 161 -4.03 6.95 -16.18
C LEU A 161 -2.55 6.94 -16.61
N ASP A 162 -2.12 7.82 -17.53
CA ASP A 162 -0.73 7.89 -18.01
C ASP A 162 0.20 8.76 -17.16
N GLY A 163 -0.33 9.47 -16.16
CA GLY A 163 0.44 10.36 -15.29
C GLY A 163 0.85 11.69 -15.91
N HIS A 164 0.45 12.00 -17.15
CA HIS A 164 0.88 13.21 -17.89
C HIS A 164 -0.19 14.30 -17.97
N MET A 165 -1.33 14.08 -17.31
CA MET A 165 -2.46 14.98 -17.33
C MET A 165 -3.26 14.87 -16.03
N ALA A 166 -3.91 15.96 -15.65
CA ALA A 166 -4.93 15.92 -14.61
C ALA A 166 -6.11 16.84 -14.93
N LEU A 167 -7.26 16.52 -14.34
CA LEU A 167 -8.49 17.30 -14.38
C LEU A 167 -8.68 18.01 -13.02
N ALA A 168 -8.59 19.33 -13.04
CA ALA A 168 -8.93 20.21 -11.93
C ALA A 168 -10.38 20.73 -12.08
N ASN A 169 -11.16 20.72 -11.00
CA ASN A 169 -12.47 21.38 -11.00
C ASN A 169 -12.35 22.91 -10.83
N SER A 170 -13.46 23.65 -10.93
CA SER A 170 -13.43 25.11 -10.79
C SER A 170 -12.85 25.56 -9.46
N LYS A 171 -13.12 24.84 -8.36
CA LYS A 171 -12.58 25.18 -7.04
C LYS A 171 -11.07 25.04 -6.96
N ALA A 172 -10.51 23.95 -7.50
CA ALA A 172 -9.06 23.76 -7.55
C ALA A 172 -8.35 24.82 -8.41
N LEU A 173 -8.95 25.19 -9.55
CA LEU A 173 -8.44 26.26 -10.42
C LEU A 173 -8.45 27.63 -9.72
N GLU A 174 -9.53 27.95 -9.00
CA GLU A 174 -9.68 29.18 -8.21
C GLU A 174 -8.56 29.29 -7.16
N LEU A 175 -8.37 28.24 -6.36
CA LEU A 175 -7.34 28.20 -5.33
C LEU A 175 -5.94 28.33 -5.91
N ALA A 176 -5.70 27.76 -7.10
CA ALA A 176 -4.42 27.84 -7.80
C ALA A 176 -4.20 29.17 -8.53
N GLY A 177 -5.21 30.05 -8.57
CA GLY A 177 -5.16 31.31 -9.32
C GLY A 177 -5.08 31.12 -10.85
N ILE A 178 -5.57 29.99 -11.37
CA ILE A 178 -5.56 29.70 -12.80
C ILE A 178 -6.76 30.36 -13.46
N THR A 179 -6.51 31.20 -14.47
CA THR A 179 -7.52 32.01 -15.16
C THR A 179 -7.32 31.93 -16.68
N ALA A 180 -8.19 32.58 -17.45
CA ALA A 180 -8.02 32.74 -18.90
C ALA A 180 -6.68 33.41 -19.28
N ASN A 181 -6.12 34.24 -18.40
CA ASN A 181 -4.85 34.94 -18.60
C ASN A 181 -3.63 34.12 -18.16
N THR A 182 -3.81 32.95 -17.56
CA THR A 182 -2.69 32.09 -17.16
C THR A 182 -1.95 31.63 -18.41
N MET A 183 -0.65 31.89 -18.43
CA MET A 183 0.25 31.44 -19.48
C MET A 183 0.65 29.99 -19.24
N ASP A 184 0.86 29.26 -20.32
CA ASP A 184 1.43 27.92 -20.26
C ASP A 184 2.85 27.98 -19.65
N PRO A 185 3.18 27.15 -18.65
CA PRO A 185 4.55 27.03 -18.16
C PRO A 185 5.43 26.34 -19.22
N VAL A 186 6.75 26.51 -19.10
CA VAL A 186 7.69 25.76 -19.94
C VAL A 186 7.49 24.27 -19.67
N GLY A 187 7.21 23.50 -20.73
CA GLY A 187 7.01 22.05 -20.62
C GLY A 187 5.61 21.62 -20.16
N GLY A 188 4.62 22.51 -20.14
CA GLY A 188 3.25 22.17 -19.76
C GLY A 188 2.21 23.00 -20.49
N ILE A 189 0.95 22.58 -20.44
CA ILE A 189 -0.16 23.25 -21.14
C ILE A 189 -1.39 23.33 -20.24
N VAL A 190 -1.99 24.51 -20.16
CA VAL A 190 -3.34 24.73 -19.60
C VAL A 190 -4.33 24.69 -20.76
N ILE A 191 -5.12 23.62 -20.87
CA ILE A 191 -6.10 23.50 -21.95
C ILE A 191 -7.24 24.50 -21.70
N LYS A 192 -7.59 25.24 -22.75
CA LYS A 192 -8.63 26.27 -22.75
C LYS A 192 -9.70 25.94 -23.77
N ASP A 193 -10.93 26.35 -23.48
CA ASP A 193 -12.06 26.26 -24.40
C ASP A 193 -11.97 27.30 -25.53
N GLY A 194 -12.95 27.29 -26.44
CA GLY A 194 -13.03 28.25 -27.55
C GLY A 194 -13.18 29.72 -27.13
N ASN A 195 -13.52 29.99 -25.86
CA ASN A 195 -13.62 31.32 -25.28
C ASN A 195 -12.35 31.73 -24.48
N GLY A 196 -11.34 30.86 -24.42
CA GLY A 196 -10.11 31.07 -23.69
C GLY A 196 -10.19 30.76 -22.19
N ASN A 197 -11.29 30.17 -21.69
CA ASN A 197 -11.39 29.77 -20.29
C ASN A 197 -10.71 28.42 -20.06
N PRO A 198 -9.99 28.21 -18.94
CA PRO A 198 -9.44 26.90 -18.60
C PRO A 198 -10.54 25.83 -18.53
N THR A 199 -10.32 24.69 -19.17
CA THR A 199 -11.25 23.53 -19.12
C THR A 199 -11.07 22.71 -17.85
N GLY A 200 -9.99 22.94 -17.10
CA GLY A 200 -9.57 22.09 -15.98
C GLY A 200 -8.49 21.08 -16.34
N ILE A 201 -8.25 20.83 -17.63
CA ILE A 201 -7.19 19.91 -18.07
C ILE A 201 -5.84 20.61 -18.04
N LEU A 202 -4.91 20.06 -17.25
CA LEU A 202 -3.52 20.51 -17.12
C LEU A 202 -2.60 19.37 -17.56
N LYS A 203 -1.63 19.68 -18.45
CA LYS A 203 -0.67 18.70 -18.97
C LYS A 203 0.75 18.98 -18.45
N ASP A 204 1.45 17.90 -18.10
CA ASP A 204 2.86 17.91 -17.70
C ASP A 204 3.15 19.01 -16.64
N GLU A 205 4.09 19.93 -16.89
CA GLU A 205 4.50 20.97 -15.93
C GLU A 205 3.35 21.90 -15.49
N ALA A 206 2.24 21.98 -16.25
CA ALA A 206 1.07 22.73 -15.83
C ALA A 206 0.35 22.11 -14.63
N MET A 207 0.49 20.80 -14.40
CA MET A 207 -0.03 20.14 -13.20
C MET A 207 0.62 20.71 -11.93
N GLY A 208 1.88 21.15 -12.02
CA GLY A 208 2.60 21.84 -10.95
C GLY A 208 1.96 23.16 -10.50
N LEU A 209 1.07 23.76 -11.28
CA LEU A 209 0.31 24.94 -10.87
C LEU A 209 -0.69 24.61 -9.75
N VAL A 210 -1.27 23.40 -9.77
CA VAL A 210 -2.21 22.92 -8.76
C VAL A 210 -1.49 22.12 -7.68
N ASN A 211 -0.59 21.19 -8.04
CA ASN A 211 0.10 20.34 -7.06
C ASN A 211 0.75 21.13 -5.91
N ARG A 212 1.32 22.31 -6.20
CA ARG A 212 2.01 23.14 -5.20
C ARG A 212 1.10 23.69 -4.08
N ILE A 213 -0.21 23.74 -4.29
CA ILE A 213 -1.18 24.29 -3.34
C ILE A 213 -1.98 23.20 -2.62
N ILE A 214 -1.83 21.94 -3.03
CA ILE A 214 -2.42 20.81 -2.33
C ILE A 214 -1.70 20.69 -0.98
N PRO A 215 -2.43 20.66 0.15
CA PRO A 215 -1.81 20.45 1.46
C PRO A 215 -1.10 19.09 1.53
N ASP A 216 -0.01 19.03 2.29
CA ASP A 216 0.60 17.75 2.64
C ASP A 216 -0.43 16.86 3.35
N PRO A 217 -0.39 15.53 3.14
CA PRO A 217 -1.31 14.61 3.79
C PRO A 217 -1.13 14.65 5.32
N THR A 218 -2.25 14.57 6.01
CA THR A 218 -2.31 14.42 7.47
C THR A 218 -1.77 13.05 7.89
N ILE A 219 -1.48 12.90 9.18
CA ILE A 219 -1.05 11.61 9.76
C ILE A 219 -2.12 10.55 9.53
N ASP A 220 -3.40 10.89 9.76
CA ASP A 220 -4.51 9.96 9.58
C ASP A 220 -4.65 9.50 8.12
N GLU A 221 -4.44 10.40 7.14
CA GLU A 221 -4.46 10.05 5.72
C GLU A 221 -3.28 9.14 5.33
N LEU A 222 -2.09 9.36 5.92
CA LEU A 222 -0.93 8.49 5.72
C LEU A 222 -1.19 7.10 6.30
N ASP A 223 -1.74 7.01 7.52
CA ASP A 223 -2.01 5.73 8.17
C ASP A 223 -3.08 4.95 7.39
N GLN A 224 -4.15 5.61 6.93
CA GLN A 224 -5.17 4.99 6.08
C GLN A 224 -4.60 4.47 4.75
N ALA A 225 -3.74 5.25 4.09
CA ALA A 225 -3.09 4.81 2.86
C ALA A 225 -2.19 3.59 3.12
N PHE A 226 -1.45 3.59 4.24
CA PHE A 226 -0.60 2.47 4.60
C PHE A 226 -1.40 1.20 4.88
N ASP A 227 -2.48 1.29 5.65
CA ASP A 227 -3.40 0.18 5.93
C ASP A 227 -3.98 -0.40 4.64
N ALA A 228 -4.48 0.47 3.74
CA ALA A 228 -5.01 0.03 2.45
C ALA A 228 -3.96 -0.71 1.60
N ALA A 229 -2.71 -0.25 1.59
CA ALA A 229 -1.62 -0.91 0.89
C ALA A 229 -1.26 -2.27 1.53
N MET A 230 -1.21 -2.35 2.86
CA MET A 230 -0.94 -3.60 3.59
C MET A 230 -2.02 -4.64 3.33
N ASP A 231 -3.30 -4.27 3.46
CA ASP A 231 -4.42 -5.16 3.22
C ASP A 231 -4.41 -5.70 1.79
N TYR A 232 -4.13 -4.83 0.82
CA TYR A 232 -4.03 -5.24 -0.57
C TYR A 232 -2.85 -6.18 -0.82
N ALA A 233 -1.65 -5.86 -0.32
CA ALA A 233 -0.47 -6.69 -0.46
C ALA A 233 -0.67 -8.09 0.15
N LEU A 234 -1.21 -8.14 1.37
CA LEU A 234 -1.49 -9.40 2.06
C LEU A 234 -2.54 -10.24 1.33
N SER A 235 -3.56 -9.61 0.72
CA SER A 235 -4.57 -10.32 -0.09
C SER A 235 -3.97 -11.03 -1.31
N LEU A 236 -2.81 -10.58 -1.77
CA LEU A 236 -2.05 -11.15 -2.89
C LEU A 236 -0.94 -12.11 -2.43
N GLY A 237 -0.82 -12.34 -1.11
CA GLY A 237 0.23 -13.16 -0.53
C GLY A 237 1.61 -12.49 -0.48
N ILE A 238 1.68 -11.16 -0.66
CA ILE A 238 2.90 -10.37 -0.47
C ILE A 238 3.06 -10.08 1.02
N THR A 239 4.13 -10.62 1.61
CA THR A 239 4.41 -10.49 3.05
C THR A 239 5.61 -9.60 3.34
N GLN A 240 6.32 -9.16 2.31
CA GLN A 240 7.43 -8.21 2.43
C GLN A 240 7.50 -7.34 1.18
N VAL A 241 7.82 -6.06 1.38
CA VAL A 241 8.05 -5.10 0.30
C VAL A 241 9.33 -4.31 0.51
N HIS A 242 9.97 -3.90 -0.58
CA HIS A 242 11.01 -2.89 -0.58
C HIS A 242 10.45 -1.60 -1.17
N ASP A 243 10.10 -0.65 -0.29
CA ASP A 243 9.49 0.61 -0.68
C ASP A 243 10.52 1.65 -1.15
N MET A 244 10.25 2.26 -2.29
CA MET A 244 10.93 3.44 -2.82
C MET A 244 10.32 4.70 -2.18
N GLY A 245 10.46 4.77 -0.87
CA GLY A 245 9.77 5.73 -0.01
C GLY A 245 10.56 6.99 0.30
N SER A 246 10.00 7.78 1.21
CA SER A 246 10.59 9.00 1.76
C SER A 246 10.82 8.87 3.27
N TRP A 247 11.47 9.85 3.87
CA TRP A 247 11.57 9.93 5.34
C TRP A 247 10.19 10.01 6.03
N GLN A 248 9.20 10.63 5.38
CA GLN A 248 7.84 10.67 5.89
C GLN A 248 7.20 9.27 5.88
N SER A 249 7.42 8.48 4.81
CA SER A 249 6.98 7.09 4.72
C SER A 249 7.55 6.25 5.86
N LEU A 250 8.85 6.43 6.16
CA LEU A 250 9.50 5.72 7.26
C LEU A 250 8.86 6.04 8.63
N GLU A 251 8.47 7.29 8.86
CA GLU A 251 7.80 7.67 10.11
C GLU A 251 6.38 7.11 10.19
N THR A 252 5.70 6.89 9.06
CA THR A 252 4.43 6.15 9.02
C THR A 252 4.62 4.69 9.37
N TYR A 253 5.63 4.01 8.81
CA TYR A 253 5.87 2.58 9.08
C TYR A 253 6.29 2.25 10.52
N LYS A 254 6.72 3.24 11.30
CA LYS A 254 7.15 3.05 12.70
C LYS A 254 6.02 3.20 13.71
N ARG A 255 4.90 3.82 13.34
CA ARG A 255 3.74 4.01 14.22
C ARG A 255 2.94 2.72 14.30
#